data_AF-A0A381VPW0-F1
#
_entry.id   AF-A0A381VPW0-F1
#
_cell.length_a   1.000
_cell.length_b   1.000
_cell.length_c   1.000
_cell.angle_alpha   90.00
_cell.angle_beta   90.00
_cell.angle_gamma   90.00
#
_symmetry.space_group_name_H-M   'P 1'
#
loop_
_entity.id
_entity.type
_entity.pdbx_description
1 polymer ?
#
loop_
_entity_poly.entity_id
_entity_poly.type
_entity_poly.pdbx_seq_one_letter_code
_entity_poly.pdbx_strand_id
1 'polypeptide(L)' 'MKNGKWSRRTILKAGAAGLVTAPALLSAKRALAAGREIKIGFVDPRTGPIAAFGEATEYVVNKFLNDMGN' A
#
# COMPACT_ATOMS: atom_id res chain seq x y z
N MET A 1 -36.77 32.91 -5.98
CA MET A 1 -36.00 31.65 -6.06
C MET A 1 -34.66 31.89 -5.36
N LYS A 2 -34.37 31.25 -4.21
CA LYS A 2 -33.08 31.43 -3.51
C LYS A 2 -32.33 30.10 -3.44
N ASN A 3 -31.29 30.03 -4.26
CA ASN A 3 -30.38 28.90 -4.44
C ASN A 3 -29.43 28.79 -3.23
N GLY A 4 -29.17 27.56 -2.77
CA GLY A 4 -28.07 27.30 -1.84
C GLY A 4 -28.25 26.07 -0.95
N LYS A 5 -28.31 24.87 -1.53
CA LYS A 5 -28.36 23.58 -0.80
C LYS A 5 -27.05 23.20 -0.08
N TRP A 6 -26.09 24.12 0.05
CA TRP A 6 -24.81 23.86 0.71
C TRP A 6 -24.37 25.11 1.48
N SER A 7 -24.61 25.11 2.79
CA SER A 7 -24.11 26.13 3.71
C SER A 7 -22.82 25.67 4.37
N ARG A 8 -21.92 26.60 4.75
CA ARG A 8 -20.70 26.27 5.54
C ARG A 8 -21.04 25.39 6.76
N ARG A 9 -22.19 25.65 7.40
CA ARG A 9 -22.68 24.87 8.55
C ARG A 9 -23.03 23.42 8.17
N THR A 10 -23.56 23.18 6.98
CA THR A 10 -23.87 21.84 6.47
C THR A 10 -22.59 21.06 6.21
N ILE A 11 -21.59 21.71 5.63
CA ILE A 11 -20.27 21.10 5.34
C ILE A 11 -19.54 20.76 6.64
N LEU A 12 -19.53 21.67 7.63
CA LEU A 12 -18.90 21.42 8.93
C LEU A 12 -19.56 20.27 9.70
N LYS A 13 -20.89 20.16 9.67
CA LYS A 13 -21.61 19.03 10.29
C LYS A 13 -21.34 17.70 9.58
N ALA A 14 -21.33 17.69 8.25
CA ALA A 14 -21.01 16.50 7.47
C ALA A 14 -19.54 16.05 7.66
N GLY A 15 -18.60 17.00 7.70
CA GLY A 15 -17.19 16.75 7.97
C GLY A 15 -16.94 16.23 9.39
N ALA A 16 -17.62 16.80 10.40
CA ALA A 16 -17.52 16.31 11.78
C ALA A 16 -18.05 14.87 11.93
N ALA A 17 -19.19 14.55 11.32
CA ALA A 17 -19.71 13.19 11.29
C ALA A 17 -18.78 12.23 10.51
N GLY A 18 -18.19 12.72 9.42
CA GLY A 18 -17.18 12.01 8.63
C GLY A 18 -15.92 11.71 9.42
N LEU A 19 -15.39 12.64 10.22
CA LEU A 19 -14.17 12.42 11.02
C LEU A 19 -14.35 11.44 12.17
N VAL A 20 -15.56 11.35 12.74
CA VAL A 20 -15.86 10.39 13.81
C VAL A 20 -16.09 8.98 13.25
N THR A 21 -16.68 8.87 12.06
CA THR A 21 -16.98 7.57 11.42
C THR A 21 -15.88 7.11 10.44
N ALA A 22 -15.01 8.00 9.96
CA ALA A 22 -13.93 7.68 9.04
C ALA A 22 -12.93 6.70 9.65
N PRO A 23 -12.45 6.80 10.89
CA PRO A 23 -11.53 5.81 11.43
C PRO A 23 -12.13 4.40 11.43
N ALA A 24 -13.42 4.26 11.76
CA ALA A 24 -14.11 2.98 11.73
C ALA A 24 -14.30 2.45 10.29
N LEU A 25 -14.65 3.31 9.32
CA LEU A 25 -14.84 2.92 7.92
C LEU A 25 -13.54 2.71 7.14
N LEU A 26 -12.50 3.50 7.43
CA LEU A 26 -11.15 3.36 6.87
C LEU A 26 -10.40 2.19 7.52
N SER A 27 -10.65 1.93 8.82
CA SER A 27 -10.14 0.72 9.49
C SER A 27 -10.91 -0.54 9.09
N ALA A 28 -12.20 -0.45 8.71
CA ALA A 28 -12.92 -1.57 8.10
C ALA A 28 -12.47 -1.85 6.65
N LYS A 29 -11.85 -0.86 5.99
CA LYS A 29 -11.12 -1.01 4.73
C LYS A 29 -9.62 -1.27 4.97
N ARG A 30 -9.25 -1.92 6.08
CA ARG A 30 -7.92 -2.55 6.19
C ARG A 30 -7.85 -3.65 5.14
N ALA A 31 -7.20 -3.31 4.03
CA ALA A 31 -6.64 -4.21 3.02
C ALA A 31 -7.34 -5.57 2.88
N LEU A 32 -8.19 -5.72 1.85
CA LEU A 32 -8.68 -7.01 1.36
C LEU A 32 -7.54 -8.00 0.98
N ALA A 33 -6.27 -7.57 1.07
CA ALA A 33 -5.06 -8.34 0.84
C ALA A 33 -4.38 -8.84 2.13
N ALA A 34 -4.82 -8.43 3.33
CA ALA A 34 -4.13 -8.76 4.58
C ALA A 34 -4.14 -10.26 4.95
N GLY A 35 -5.00 -11.06 4.33
CA GLY A 35 -5.13 -12.49 4.63
C GLY A 35 -4.49 -13.44 3.62
N ARG A 36 -4.03 -12.96 2.45
CA ARG A 36 -3.48 -13.83 1.41
C ARG A 36 -2.05 -13.44 1.09
N GLU A 37 -1.14 -14.40 1.29
CA GLU A 37 0.26 -14.27 0.89
C GLU A 37 0.36 -13.97 -0.62
N ILE A 38 1.10 -12.91 -0.96
CA ILE A 38 1.39 -12.54 -2.34
C ILE A 38 2.70 -13.24 -2.72
N LYS A 39 2.61 -14.23 -3.62
CA LYS A 39 3.78 -14.95 -4.13
C LYS A 39 4.41 -14.15 -5.26
N ILE A 40 5.65 -13.71 -5.08
CA ILE A 40 6.42 -12.97 -6.09
C ILE A 40 7.55 -13.88 -6.58
N GLY A 41 7.58 -14.17 -7.88
CA GLY A 41 8.70 -14.84 -8.53
C GLY A 41 9.70 -13.80 -9.04
N PHE A 42 10.97 -13.98 -8.72
CA PHE A 42 12.07 -13.13 -9.18
C PHE A 42 13.09 -13.97 -9.95
N VAL A 43 13.54 -13.48 -11.09
CA VAL A 43 14.48 -14.18 -11.99
C VAL A 43 15.62 -13.23 -12.33
N ASP A 44 16.83 -13.75 -12.27
CA ASP A 44 18.06 -12.98 -12.49
C ASP A 44 18.99 -13.69 -13.50
N PRO A 45 19.54 -12.98 -14.49
CA PRO A 45 20.55 -13.53 -15.41
C PRO A 45 21.87 -13.88 -14.71
N ARG A 46 22.11 -15.18 -14.49
CA ARG A 46 23.39 -15.68 -13.94
C ARG A 46 24.51 -15.87 -14.96
N THR A 47 24.17 -15.96 -16.25
CA THR A 47 25.11 -16.29 -17.32
C THR A 47 24.76 -15.56 -18.61
N GLY A 48 25.75 -15.35 -19.48
CA GLY A 48 25.58 -14.72 -20.80
C GLY A 48 25.99 -13.24 -20.84
N PRO A 49 25.70 -12.52 -21.94
CA PRO A 49 26.22 -11.18 -22.20
C PRO A 49 25.80 -10.10 -21.20
N ILE A 50 24.69 -10.33 -20.49
CA ILE A 50 24.11 -9.40 -19.52
C ILE A 50 24.26 -9.91 -18.06
N ALA A 51 25.06 -10.95 -17.83
CA ALA A 51 25.26 -11.51 -16.49
C ALA A 51 25.87 -10.51 -15.50
N ALA A 52 26.65 -9.54 -16.01
CA ALA A 52 27.22 -8.47 -15.18
C ALA A 52 26.15 -7.63 -14.45
N PHE A 53 24.90 -7.59 -14.95
CA PHE A 53 23.81 -6.91 -14.26
C PHE A 53 23.25 -7.69 -13.06
N GLY A 54 23.46 -9.01 -13.01
CA GLY A 54 22.99 -9.89 -11.94
C GLY A 54 23.98 -10.14 -10.81
N GLU A 55 25.21 -9.61 -10.90
CA GLU A 55 26.29 -9.94 -9.96
C GLU A 55 25.96 -9.58 -8.50
N ALA A 56 25.33 -8.43 -8.28
CA ALA A 56 24.98 -7.96 -6.93
C ALA A 56 23.69 -8.58 -6.37
N THR A 57 22.93 -9.31 -7.19
CA THR A 57 21.58 -9.74 -6.85
C THR A 57 21.55 -10.68 -5.65
N GLU A 58 22.49 -11.64 -5.57
CA GLU A 58 22.55 -12.59 -4.46
C GLU A 58 22.73 -11.90 -3.11
N TYR A 59 23.62 -10.89 -3.05
CA TYR A 59 23.83 -10.09 -1.86
C TYR A 59 22.56 -9.32 -1.45
N VAL A 60 21.89 -8.68 -2.40
CA VAL A 60 20.68 -7.88 -2.14
C VAL A 60 19.52 -8.76 -1.67
N VAL A 61 19.30 -9.89 -2.32
CA VAL A 61 18.24 -10.84 -1.95
C VAL A 61 18.49 -11.42 -0.57
N ASN A 62 19.71 -11.87 -0.28
CA ASN A 62 20.06 -12.40 1.04
C ASN A 62 19.90 -11.34 2.12
N LYS A 63 20.30 -10.09 1.87
CA LYS A 63 20.11 -9.00 2.83
C LYS A 63 18.62 -8.74 3.09
N PHE A 64 17.81 -8.69 2.04
CA PHE A 64 16.36 -8.50 2.16
C PHE A 64 15.69 -9.62 2.96
N LEU A 65 16.04 -10.88 2.72
CA LEU A 65 15.51 -12.03 3.45
C LEU A 65 15.90 -12.01 4.93
N ASN A 66 17.17 -11.69 5.23
CA ASN A 66 17.66 -11.56 6.60
C ASN A 66 16.94 -10.42 7.36
N ASP A 67 16.72 -9.27 6.72
CA ASP A 67 16.01 -8.14 7.32
C ASP A 67 14.52 -8.47 7.57
N MET A 68 13.95 -9.43 6.80
CA MET A 68 12.60 -9.95 7.00
C MET A 68 12.49 -11.07 8.05
N GLY A 69 13.62 -11.51 8.63
CA GLY A 69 13.65 -12.53 9.67
C GLY A 69 13.41 -13.97 9.20
N ASN A 70 13.75 -14.28 7.94
CA ASN A 70 13.72 -15.64 7.39
C ASN A 70 15.13 -16.23 7.28
#